data_AF-A0A127A2R4-F1
#
_entry.id   AF-A0A127A2R4-F1
#
_cell.length_a   1.000
_cell.length_b   1.000
_cell.length_c   1.000
_cell.angle_alpha   90.00
_cell.angle_beta   90.00
_cell.angle_gamma   90.00
#
_symmetry.space_group_name_H-M   'P 1'
#
loop_
_entity.id
_entity.type
_entity.pdbx_description
1 polymer ?
#
loop_
_entity_poly.entity_id
_entity_poly.type
_entity_poly.pdbx_seq_one_letter_code
_entity_poly.pdbx_strand_id
1 'polypeptide(L)'
;MRGWTRSVASGAVAIAGIAVAVGTGLGGVVAQFVGVAVVAVAVGFGWPHFLGIPAKKTNGAVISLAGIASAAVTALVPGPQYLAWTPLAIAVGVMAVVVVQLLRGTGQSHRLESAFGASAGVLLCALGAGWIATARLTGAGSMLLVAAISTVVALLLGMIRWPDTIIAPATVVFAGLAAPLAGLVLTDVAVLPATIAGVVIGAVLAAFRALNSARPDRLAAAGFVAMGLAPAFAVGAIAYFLDRMLVV
;
A
#
# COMPACT_ATOMS: atom_id res chain seq x y z
N MET A 1 27.94 1.38 0.94
CA MET A 1 27.31 1.80 -0.35
C MET A 1 26.11 0.92 -0.76
N ARG A 2 26.21 -0.42 -0.70
CA ARG A 2 25.12 -1.36 -1.11
C ARG A 2 23.78 -1.17 -0.38
N GLY A 3 23.79 -0.67 0.85
CA GLY A 3 22.57 -0.44 1.64
C GLY A 3 21.61 0.61 1.06
N TRP A 4 22.11 1.71 0.45
CA TRP A 4 21.18 2.72 -0.11
C TRP A 4 20.93 2.74 -1.58
N THR A 5 21.74 2.06 -2.38
CA THR A 5 21.24 1.67 -3.70
C THR A 5 19.96 0.84 -3.56
N ARG A 6 19.85 0.03 -2.49
CA ARG A 6 18.66 -0.77 -2.20
C ARG A 6 17.48 0.03 -1.62
N SER A 7 17.72 0.92 -0.65
CA SER A 7 16.67 1.82 -0.13
C SER A 7 16.12 2.75 -1.22
N VAL A 8 16.99 3.29 -2.06
CA VAL A 8 16.61 4.08 -3.25
C VAL A 8 15.81 3.22 -4.22
N ALA A 9 16.25 1.98 -4.50
CA ALA A 9 15.51 1.09 -5.39
C ALA A 9 14.12 0.73 -4.85
N SER A 10 13.97 0.41 -3.57
CA SER A 10 12.65 0.12 -2.99
C SER A 10 11.72 1.33 -2.99
N GLY A 11 12.26 2.53 -2.72
CA GLY A 11 11.51 3.78 -2.81
C GLY A 11 11.06 4.07 -4.24
N ALA A 12 11.96 3.92 -5.22
CA ALA A 12 11.64 4.10 -6.64
C ALA A 12 10.58 3.10 -7.14
N VAL A 13 10.66 1.83 -6.72
CA VAL A 13 9.64 0.82 -7.05
C VAL A 13 8.29 1.18 -6.43
N ALA A 14 8.28 1.66 -5.18
CA ALA A 14 7.04 2.11 -4.54
C ALA A 14 6.43 3.30 -5.29
N ILE A 15 7.23 4.30 -5.65
CA ILE A 15 6.78 5.46 -6.44
C ILE A 15 6.23 5.01 -7.79
N ALA A 16 6.93 4.12 -8.51
CA ALA A 16 6.45 3.59 -9.79
C ALA A 16 5.12 2.84 -9.63
N GLY A 17 4.96 2.06 -8.56
CA GLY A 17 3.71 1.37 -8.26
C GLY A 17 2.55 2.31 -7.97
N ILE A 18 2.78 3.38 -7.20
CA ILE A 18 1.77 4.42 -6.97
C ILE A 18 1.42 5.14 -8.26
N ALA A 19 2.42 5.47 -9.08
CA ALA A 19 2.20 6.06 -10.40
C ALA A 19 1.34 5.15 -11.29
N VAL A 20 1.52 3.82 -11.23
CA VAL A 20 0.65 2.86 -11.93
C VAL A 20 -0.76 2.88 -11.33
N ALA A 21 -0.91 2.74 -10.01
CA ALA A 21 -2.22 2.65 -9.34
C ALA A 21 -3.09 3.92 -9.53
N VAL A 22 -2.44 5.08 -9.62
CA VAL A 22 -3.11 6.38 -9.80
C VAL A 22 -3.22 6.74 -11.27
N GLY A 23 -2.14 6.64 -12.04
CA GLY A 23 -2.07 7.06 -13.44
C GLY A 23 -2.97 6.23 -14.37
N THR A 24 -3.15 4.95 -14.08
CA THR A 24 -4.13 4.13 -14.82
C THR A 24 -5.58 4.57 -14.62
N GLY A 25 -5.87 5.38 -13.58
CA GLY A 25 -7.16 6.04 -13.37
C GLY A 25 -7.56 6.98 -14.50
N LEU A 26 -6.59 7.53 -15.26
CA LEU A 26 -6.86 8.37 -16.43
C LEU A 26 -7.54 7.59 -17.58
N GLY A 27 -7.36 6.26 -17.62
CA GLY A 27 -8.02 5.37 -18.58
C GLY A 27 -9.39 4.86 -18.13
N GLY A 28 -9.94 5.39 -17.02
CA GLY A 28 -11.19 4.94 -16.43
C GLY A 28 -11.06 3.74 -15.48
N VAL A 29 -12.19 3.31 -14.91
CA VAL A 29 -12.22 2.33 -13.81
C VAL A 29 -11.61 0.97 -14.18
N VAL A 30 -11.77 0.53 -15.42
CA VAL A 30 -11.23 -0.76 -15.90
C VAL A 30 -9.70 -0.70 -15.99
N ALA A 31 -9.16 0.38 -16.56
CA ALA A 31 -7.71 0.58 -16.62
C ALA A 31 -7.11 0.68 -15.21
N GLN A 32 -7.78 1.41 -14.31
CA GLN A 32 -7.35 1.52 -12.92
C GLN A 32 -7.36 0.18 -12.19
N PHE A 33 -8.40 -0.63 -12.38
CA PHE A 33 -8.46 -1.99 -11.85
C PHE A 33 -7.27 -2.82 -12.32
N VAL A 34 -6.94 -2.79 -13.62
CA VAL A 34 -5.78 -3.53 -14.16
C VAL A 34 -4.48 -3.03 -13.53
N GLY A 35 -4.28 -1.71 -13.41
CA GLY A 35 -3.09 -1.14 -12.77
C GLY A 35 -2.95 -1.57 -11.31
N VAL A 36 -4.02 -1.46 -10.54
CA VAL A 36 -4.06 -1.87 -9.12
C VAL A 36 -3.89 -3.39 -8.98
N ALA A 37 -4.45 -4.20 -9.88
CA ALA A 37 -4.24 -5.65 -9.91
C ALA A 37 -2.77 -6.02 -10.17
N VAL A 38 -2.08 -5.33 -11.09
CA VAL A 38 -0.64 -5.52 -11.34
C VAL A 38 0.18 -5.19 -10.09
N VAL A 39 -0.14 -4.08 -9.42
CA VAL A 39 0.52 -3.68 -8.16
C VAL A 39 0.23 -4.71 -7.06
N ALA A 40 -1.00 -5.21 -6.95
CA ALA A 40 -1.38 -6.25 -5.99
C ALA A 40 -0.60 -7.56 -6.21
N VAL A 41 -0.35 -7.96 -7.46
CA VAL A 41 0.51 -9.11 -7.79
C VAL A 41 1.95 -8.86 -7.36
N ALA A 42 2.50 -7.67 -7.63
CA ALA A 42 3.86 -7.32 -7.23
C ALA A 42 4.02 -7.31 -5.69
N VAL A 43 3.06 -6.72 -4.96
CA VAL A 43 3.00 -6.75 -3.49
C VAL A 43 2.86 -8.20 -3.01
N GLY A 44 1.90 -8.94 -3.53
CA GLY A 44 1.56 -10.27 -3.06
C GLY A 44 2.69 -11.28 -3.24
N PHE A 45 3.34 -11.33 -4.40
CA PHE A 45 4.51 -12.19 -4.58
C PHE A 45 5.76 -11.69 -3.86
N GLY A 46 5.93 -10.37 -3.72
CA GLY A 46 7.07 -9.82 -3.00
C GLY A 46 6.99 -10.04 -1.48
N TRP A 47 5.79 -10.03 -0.90
CA TRP A 47 5.59 -10.01 0.54
C TRP A 47 6.12 -11.27 1.26
N PRO A 48 5.87 -12.51 0.79
CA PRO A 48 6.49 -13.70 1.36
C PRO A 48 8.02 -13.71 1.26
N HIS A 49 8.60 -13.09 0.23
CA HIS A 49 10.05 -12.95 0.10
C HIS A 49 10.61 -11.93 1.09
N PHE A 50 9.85 -10.86 1.36
CA PHE A 50 10.20 -9.84 2.35
C PHE A 50 10.22 -10.39 3.78
N LEU A 51 9.28 -11.27 4.13
CA LEU A 51 9.18 -11.88 5.45
C LEU A 51 9.96 -13.20 5.59
N GLY A 52 10.59 -13.69 4.52
CA GLY A 52 11.32 -14.98 4.56
C GLY A 52 10.41 -16.20 4.76
N ILE A 53 9.13 -16.10 4.42
CA ILE A 53 8.14 -17.17 4.59
C ILE A 53 8.56 -18.38 3.74
N PRO A 54 8.52 -19.62 4.24
CA PRO A 54 8.90 -20.81 3.46
C PRO A 54 7.99 -21.04 2.24
N ALA A 55 6.68 -20.87 2.38
CA ALA A 55 5.67 -21.11 1.33
C ALA A 55 5.46 -19.89 0.42
N LYS A 56 6.53 -19.42 -0.23
CA LYS A 56 6.55 -18.14 -0.96
C LYS A 56 5.54 -18.04 -2.10
N LYS A 57 5.44 -19.09 -2.93
CA LYS A 57 4.58 -19.10 -4.12
C LYS A 57 3.10 -19.16 -3.74
N THR A 58 2.74 -20.09 -2.85
CA THR A 58 1.34 -20.34 -2.46
C THR A 58 0.77 -19.17 -1.68
N ASN A 59 1.47 -18.68 -0.66
CA ASN A 59 1.03 -17.50 0.07
C ASN A 59 1.05 -16.24 -0.80
N GLY A 60 2.03 -16.12 -1.72
CA GLY A 60 2.07 -14.99 -2.65
C GLY A 60 0.88 -14.95 -3.60
N ALA A 61 0.45 -16.11 -4.09
CA ALA A 61 -0.76 -16.25 -4.89
C ALA A 61 -2.01 -15.86 -4.08
N VAL A 62 -2.15 -16.33 -2.84
CA VAL A 62 -3.28 -15.99 -1.95
C VAL A 62 -3.35 -14.48 -1.69
N ILE A 63 -2.22 -13.85 -1.36
CA ILE A 63 -2.17 -12.40 -1.11
C ILE A 63 -2.52 -11.61 -2.36
N SER A 64 -1.98 -12.01 -3.52
CA SER A 64 -2.27 -11.36 -4.81
C SER A 64 -3.75 -11.48 -5.16
N LEU A 65 -4.32 -12.68 -5.04
CA LEU A 65 -5.74 -12.93 -5.32
C LEU A 65 -6.66 -12.17 -4.39
N ALA A 66 -6.33 -12.05 -3.09
CA ALA A 66 -7.12 -11.25 -2.15
C ALA A 66 -7.09 -9.75 -2.52
N GLY A 67 -5.92 -9.23 -2.90
CA GLY A 67 -5.78 -7.85 -3.39
C GLY A 67 -6.58 -7.61 -4.67
N ILE A 68 -6.45 -8.49 -5.66
CA ILE A 68 -7.20 -8.43 -6.92
C ILE A 68 -8.70 -8.54 -6.66
N ALA A 69 -9.15 -9.45 -5.80
CA ALA A 69 -10.55 -9.61 -5.45
C ALA A 69 -11.11 -8.34 -4.80
N SER A 70 -10.38 -7.74 -3.86
CA SER A 70 -10.78 -6.46 -3.27
C SER A 70 -10.86 -5.36 -4.33
N ALA A 71 -9.86 -5.25 -5.21
CA ALA A 71 -9.84 -4.27 -6.29
C ALA A 71 -11.00 -4.47 -7.28
N ALA A 72 -11.31 -5.72 -7.64
CA ALA A 72 -12.40 -6.08 -8.53
C ALA A 72 -13.74 -5.67 -7.93
N VAL A 73 -14.00 -6.04 -6.66
CA VAL A 73 -15.26 -5.69 -6.02
C VAL A 73 -15.39 -4.18 -5.87
N THR A 74 -14.32 -3.47 -5.52
CA THR A 74 -14.31 -1.99 -5.48
C THR A 74 -14.55 -1.34 -6.84
N ALA A 75 -14.10 -1.95 -7.94
CA ALA A 75 -14.34 -1.46 -9.30
C ALA A 75 -15.79 -1.71 -9.76
N LEU A 76 -16.41 -2.80 -9.32
CA LEU A 76 -17.72 -3.26 -9.80
C LEU A 76 -18.89 -2.77 -8.94
N VAL A 77 -18.67 -2.55 -7.63
CA VAL A 77 -19.75 -2.19 -6.70
C VAL A 77 -20.27 -0.77 -6.99
N PRO A 78 -21.59 -0.57 -7.08
CA PRO A 78 -22.18 0.77 -7.14
C PRO A 78 -21.90 1.56 -5.84
N GLY A 79 -21.66 2.87 -5.98
CA GLY A 79 -21.39 3.76 -4.85
C GLY A 79 -22.61 3.92 -3.91
N PRO A 80 -22.43 4.52 -2.72
CA PRO A 80 -21.25 5.24 -2.24
C PRO A 80 -20.29 4.42 -1.35
N GLN A 81 -20.52 3.10 -1.18
CA GLN A 81 -19.76 2.26 -0.25
C GLN A 81 -18.75 1.35 -0.97
N TYR A 82 -17.77 1.94 -1.67
CA TYR A 82 -16.88 1.20 -2.58
C TYR A 82 -15.97 0.14 -1.91
N LEU A 83 -15.66 0.29 -0.62
CA LEU A 83 -14.86 -0.69 0.15
C LEU A 83 -15.71 -1.64 1.02
N ALA A 84 -17.05 -1.67 0.88
CA ALA A 84 -17.93 -2.46 1.76
C ALA A 84 -17.60 -3.96 1.78
N TRP A 85 -17.09 -4.48 0.66
CA TRP A 85 -16.77 -5.90 0.50
C TRP A 85 -15.28 -6.22 0.64
N THR A 86 -14.42 -5.22 0.81
CA THR A 86 -12.99 -5.40 1.09
C THR A 86 -12.76 -6.26 2.35
N PRO A 87 -13.50 -6.08 3.47
CA PRO A 87 -13.39 -6.95 4.63
C PRO A 87 -13.68 -8.43 4.31
N LEU A 88 -14.62 -8.71 3.40
CA LEU A 88 -14.91 -10.09 2.98
C LEU A 88 -13.74 -10.67 2.18
N ALA A 89 -13.17 -9.91 1.23
CA ALA A 89 -11.99 -10.35 0.48
C ALA A 89 -10.80 -10.64 1.41
N ILE A 90 -10.60 -9.80 2.43
CA ILE A 90 -9.60 -10.01 3.48
C ILE A 90 -9.89 -11.30 4.26
N ALA A 91 -11.12 -11.48 4.73
CA ALA A 91 -11.50 -12.66 5.51
C ALA A 91 -11.26 -13.95 4.73
N VAL A 92 -11.69 -14.00 3.47
CA VAL A 92 -11.46 -15.14 2.57
C VAL A 92 -9.97 -15.35 2.32
N GLY A 93 -9.19 -14.29 2.10
CA GLY A 93 -7.74 -14.39 1.94
C GLY A 93 -7.04 -14.94 3.19
N VAL A 94 -7.42 -14.47 4.38
CA VAL A 94 -6.87 -14.97 5.67
C VAL A 94 -7.26 -16.43 5.89
N MET A 95 -8.51 -16.82 5.60
CA MET A 95 -8.93 -18.22 5.64
C MET A 95 -8.10 -19.08 4.67
N ALA A 96 -7.87 -18.60 3.46
CA ALA A 96 -7.02 -19.30 2.48
C ALA A 96 -5.57 -19.44 2.97
N VAL A 97 -5.01 -18.43 3.65
CA VAL A 97 -3.68 -18.54 4.29
C VAL A 97 -3.67 -19.67 5.32
N VAL A 98 -4.71 -19.76 6.16
CA VAL A 98 -4.85 -20.84 7.15
C VAL A 98 -4.94 -22.20 6.46
N VAL A 99 -5.75 -22.33 5.41
CA VAL A 99 -5.85 -23.56 4.60
C VAL A 99 -4.50 -23.95 4.01
N VAL A 100 -3.74 -22.99 3.46
CA VAL A 100 -2.36 -23.25 2.99
C VAL A 100 -1.49 -23.77 4.14
N GLN A 101 -1.60 -23.23 5.35
CA GLN A 101 -0.84 -23.76 6.49
C GLN A 101 -1.29 -25.15 6.95
N LEU A 102 -2.57 -25.51 6.79
CA LEU A 102 -3.08 -26.85 7.07
C LEU A 102 -2.52 -27.87 6.05
N LEU A 103 -2.56 -27.53 4.76
CA LEU A 103 -2.05 -28.37 3.68
C LEU A 103 -0.53 -28.61 3.74
N ARG A 104 0.22 -27.65 4.30
CA ARG A 104 1.66 -27.81 4.56
C ARG A 104 2.00 -28.89 5.60
N GLY A 105 1.02 -29.37 6.37
CA GLY A 105 1.19 -30.43 7.37
C GLY A 105 1.68 -29.95 8.74
N THR A 106 1.51 -30.81 9.75
CA THR A 106 2.01 -30.63 11.13
C THR A 106 3.50 -30.94 11.18
N GLY A 107 4.30 -30.09 11.85
CA GLY A 107 5.77 -30.26 11.96
C GLY A 107 6.63 -29.33 11.09
N GLN A 108 6.02 -28.50 10.24
CA GLN A 108 6.76 -27.47 9.51
C GLN A 108 7.23 -26.35 10.45
N SER A 109 8.47 -25.88 10.25
CA SER A 109 9.00 -24.73 11.00
C SER A 109 8.23 -23.44 10.69
N HIS A 110 8.11 -22.57 11.69
CA HIS A 110 7.56 -21.21 11.57
C HIS A 110 6.12 -21.12 10.99
N ARG A 111 5.23 -22.08 11.31
CA ARG A 111 3.84 -22.08 10.80
C ARG A 111 3.03 -20.87 11.27
N LEU A 112 3.08 -20.55 12.57
CA LEU A 112 2.37 -19.40 13.12
C LEU A 112 2.92 -18.10 12.54
N GLU A 113 4.24 -17.93 12.52
CA GLU A 113 4.89 -16.77 11.91
C GLU A 113 4.53 -16.62 10.42
N SER A 114 4.48 -17.72 9.67
CA SER A 114 4.05 -17.72 8.27
C SER A 114 2.58 -17.34 8.11
N ALA A 115 1.70 -17.80 9.00
CA ALA A 115 0.29 -17.46 8.97
C ALA A 115 0.08 -15.97 9.28
N PHE A 116 0.63 -15.49 10.39
CA PHE A 116 0.53 -14.07 10.77
C PHE A 116 1.16 -13.16 9.72
N GLY A 117 2.35 -13.52 9.24
CA GLY A 117 3.05 -12.78 8.19
C GLY A 117 2.24 -12.72 6.89
N ALA A 118 1.70 -13.85 6.41
CA ALA A 118 0.89 -13.86 5.20
C ALA A 118 -0.46 -13.15 5.36
N SER A 119 -1.12 -13.27 6.51
CA SER A 119 -2.35 -12.54 6.82
C SER A 119 -2.15 -11.03 6.85
N ALA A 120 -1.02 -10.54 7.38
CA ALA A 120 -0.66 -9.12 7.28
C ALA A 120 -0.47 -8.69 5.81
N GLY A 121 0.09 -9.57 4.97
CA GLY A 121 0.20 -9.34 3.53
C GLY A 121 -1.16 -9.24 2.85
N VAL A 122 -2.10 -10.12 3.19
CA VAL A 122 -3.49 -10.08 2.69
C VAL A 122 -4.14 -8.74 3.03
N LEU A 123 -4.01 -8.29 4.29
CA LEU A 123 -4.54 -6.99 4.73
C LEU A 123 -3.96 -5.84 3.91
N LEU A 124 -2.63 -5.71 3.88
CA LEU A 124 -1.96 -4.61 3.18
C LEU A 124 -2.27 -4.60 1.68
N CYS A 125 -2.32 -5.77 1.05
CA CYS A 125 -2.62 -5.90 -0.37
C CYS A 125 -4.08 -5.53 -0.69
N ALA A 126 -5.04 -6.00 0.13
CA ALA A 126 -6.46 -5.68 -0.07
C ALA A 126 -6.78 -4.20 0.15
N LEU A 127 -6.11 -3.55 1.11
CA LEU A 127 -6.26 -2.11 1.36
C LEU A 127 -5.85 -1.24 0.16
N GLY A 128 -5.05 -1.77 -0.77
CA GLY A 128 -4.73 -1.08 -2.02
C GLY A 128 -5.91 -0.85 -2.96
N ALA A 129 -7.04 -1.57 -2.79
CA ALA A 129 -8.28 -1.26 -3.49
C ALA A 129 -8.78 0.17 -3.19
N GLY A 130 -8.36 0.77 -2.07
CA GLY A 130 -8.68 2.14 -1.73
C GLY A 130 -8.26 3.17 -2.78
N TRP A 131 -7.20 2.93 -3.56
CA TRP A 131 -6.82 3.81 -4.67
C TRP A 131 -7.93 3.90 -5.74
N ILE A 132 -8.63 2.80 -6.02
CA ILE A 132 -9.80 2.79 -6.91
C ILE A 132 -10.97 3.49 -6.21
N ALA A 133 -11.20 3.19 -4.94
CA ALA A 133 -12.31 3.75 -4.18
C ALA A 133 -12.26 5.28 -4.08
N THR A 134 -11.08 5.85 -3.78
CA THR A 134 -10.86 7.30 -3.74
C THR A 134 -11.13 7.93 -5.10
N ALA A 135 -10.59 7.35 -6.18
CA ALA A 135 -10.81 7.84 -7.54
C ALA A 135 -12.28 7.84 -7.95
N ARG A 136 -13.07 6.86 -7.47
CA ARG A 136 -14.50 6.76 -7.76
C ARG A 136 -15.38 7.63 -6.87
N LEU A 137 -14.90 8.03 -5.69
CA LEU A 137 -15.68 8.84 -4.76
C LEU A 137 -15.74 10.31 -5.17
N THR A 138 -14.59 10.91 -5.45
CA THR A 138 -14.48 12.34 -5.76
C THR A 138 -13.84 12.62 -7.13
N GLY A 139 -13.46 11.58 -7.86
CA GLY A 139 -12.84 11.69 -9.19
C GLY A 139 -11.31 11.51 -9.16
N ALA A 140 -10.71 11.41 -10.35
CA ALA A 140 -9.27 11.22 -10.49
C ALA A 140 -8.44 12.47 -10.16
N GLY A 141 -9.07 13.65 -10.13
CA GLY A 141 -8.42 14.96 -9.92
C GLY A 141 -8.60 15.55 -8.53
N SER A 142 -8.89 14.76 -7.50
CA SER A 142 -9.25 15.22 -6.15
C SER A 142 -8.31 14.67 -5.07
N MET A 143 -8.84 14.18 -3.95
CA MET A 143 -8.09 13.54 -2.85
C MET A 143 -7.16 12.41 -3.32
N LEU A 144 -7.45 11.77 -4.46
CA LEU A 144 -6.57 10.78 -5.07
C LEU A 144 -5.16 11.36 -5.35
N LEU A 145 -5.08 12.53 -5.99
CA LEU A 145 -3.81 13.17 -6.33
C LEU A 145 -3.10 13.69 -5.08
N VAL A 146 -3.87 14.27 -4.15
CA VAL A 146 -3.36 14.75 -2.86
C VAL A 146 -2.69 13.61 -2.08
N ALA A 147 -3.37 12.46 -1.97
CA ALA A 147 -2.83 11.27 -1.32
C ALA A 147 -1.62 10.69 -2.07
N ALA A 148 -1.67 10.67 -3.40
CA ALA A 148 -0.56 10.19 -4.24
C ALA A 148 0.70 11.05 -4.05
N ILE A 149 0.56 12.38 -4.11
CA ILE A 149 1.68 13.32 -3.94
C ILE A 149 2.26 13.21 -2.53
N SER A 150 1.41 13.15 -1.51
CA SER A 150 1.83 12.94 -0.11
C SER A 150 2.61 11.63 0.05
N THR A 151 2.13 10.56 -0.59
CA THR A 151 2.80 9.25 -0.60
C THR A 151 4.16 9.35 -1.27
N VAL A 152 4.26 10.01 -2.44
CA VAL A 152 5.54 10.20 -3.15
C VAL A 152 6.53 11.01 -2.33
N VAL A 153 6.10 12.13 -1.72
CA VAL A 153 6.95 12.95 -0.86
C VAL A 153 7.46 12.16 0.34
N ALA A 154 6.59 11.37 0.98
CA ALA A 154 6.98 10.51 2.08
C ALA A 154 7.99 9.44 1.64
N LEU A 155 7.81 8.84 0.46
CA LEU A 155 8.73 7.85 -0.11
C LEU A 155 10.09 8.47 -0.45
N LEU A 156 10.12 9.69 -1.00
CA LEU A 156 11.36 10.41 -1.33
C LEU A 156 12.18 10.74 -0.07
N LEU A 157 11.53 11.23 0.99
CA LEU A 157 12.17 11.42 2.30
C LEU A 157 12.64 10.09 2.88
N GLY A 158 11.84 9.04 2.68
CA GLY A 158 12.18 7.66 2.98
C GLY A 158 13.36 7.09 2.19
N MET A 159 13.96 7.81 1.25
CA MET A 159 15.20 7.42 0.56
C MET A 159 16.44 8.13 1.13
N ILE A 160 16.27 9.13 2.00
CA ILE A 160 17.37 9.88 2.61
C ILE A 160 18.08 9.02 3.67
N ARG A 161 19.41 9.11 3.76
CA ARG A 161 20.27 8.39 4.73
C ARG A 161 20.48 9.17 6.02
N TRP A 162 19.41 9.58 6.69
CA TRP A 162 19.50 10.24 8.00
C TRP A 162 18.95 9.33 9.10
N PRO A 163 19.32 9.59 10.37
CA PRO A 163 18.75 8.86 11.50
C PRO A 163 17.22 8.99 11.52
N ASP A 164 16.53 7.91 11.86
CA ASP A 164 15.07 7.85 11.83
C ASP A 164 14.42 8.83 12.82
N THR A 165 15.14 9.26 13.86
CA THR A 165 14.71 10.35 14.75
C THR A 165 14.50 11.68 14.03
N ILE A 166 15.19 11.93 12.92
CA ILE A 166 15.04 13.15 12.12
C ILE A 166 14.12 12.90 10.92
N ILE A 167 14.28 11.78 10.21
CA ILE A 167 13.49 11.50 9.01
C ILE A 167 12.04 11.22 9.33
N ALA A 168 11.73 10.49 10.41
CA ALA A 168 10.35 10.15 10.73
C ALA A 168 9.47 11.41 10.93
N PRO A 169 9.82 12.37 11.81
CA PRO A 169 9.02 13.59 11.95
C PRO A 169 9.05 14.44 10.67
N ALA A 170 10.18 14.54 9.98
CA ALA A 170 10.25 15.26 8.70
C ALA A 170 9.29 14.66 7.65
N THR A 171 9.23 13.33 7.53
CA THR A 171 8.33 12.61 6.61
C THR A 171 6.88 12.98 6.88
N VAL A 172 6.47 13.02 8.14
CA VAL A 172 5.11 13.42 8.55
C VAL A 172 4.82 14.86 8.16
N VAL A 173 5.73 15.78 8.52
CA VAL A 173 5.55 17.23 8.28
C VAL A 173 5.51 17.52 6.78
N PHE A 174 6.47 17.04 6.01
CA PHE A 174 6.54 17.31 4.57
C PHE A 174 5.43 16.62 3.78
N ALA A 175 5.03 15.39 4.14
CA ALA A 175 3.85 14.77 3.52
C ALA A 175 2.57 15.53 3.86
N GLY A 176 2.44 15.98 5.12
CA GLY A 176 1.34 16.83 5.59
C GLY A 176 1.27 18.18 4.90
N LEU A 177 2.41 18.79 4.55
CA LEU A 177 2.48 20.07 3.82
C LEU A 177 2.34 19.90 2.30
N ALA A 178 2.80 18.78 1.74
CA ALA A 178 2.66 18.49 0.32
C ALA A 178 1.18 18.34 -0.08
N ALA A 179 0.37 17.78 0.81
CA ALA A 179 -1.06 17.57 0.60
C ALA A 179 -1.87 18.86 0.35
N PRO A 180 -1.83 19.89 1.21
CA PRO A 180 -2.52 21.15 0.98
C PRO A 180 -1.89 21.97 -0.14
N LEU A 181 -0.56 21.93 -0.33
CA LEU A 181 0.08 22.63 -1.45
C LEU A 181 -0.37 22.03 -2.80
N ALA A 182 -0.41 20.71 -2.91
CA ALA A 182 -1.00 20.02 -4.05
C ALA A 182 -2.50 20.31 -4.15
N GLY A 183 -3.18 20.30 -3.02
CA GLY A 183 -4.60 20.61 -2.88
C GLY A 183 -4.94 22.00 -3.44
N LEU A 184 -4.11 23.01 -3.22
CA LEU A 184 -4.31 24.39 -3.69
C LEU A 184 -3.92 24.62 -5.17
N VAL A 185 -2.96 23.84 -5.69
CA VAL A 185 -2.43 24.03 -7.05
C VAL A 185 -3.18 23.18 -8.07
N LEU A 186 -3.63 21.98 -7.68
CA LEU A 186 -4.12 20.96 -8.61
C LEU A 186 -5.62 20.70 -8.48
N THR A 187 -6.26 21.09 -7.38
CA THR A 187 -7.63 20.66 -7.04
C THR A 187 -8.39 21.76 -6.27
N ASP A 188 -9.71 21.63 -6.05
CA ASP A 188 -10.47 22.50 -5.13
C ASP A 188 -10.73 21.81 -3.77
N VAL A 189 -9.78 20.97 -3.32
CA VAL A 189 -9.93 20.22 -2.06
C VAL A 189 -9.63 21.14 -0.88
N ALA A 190 -10.48 21.09 0.15
CA ALA A 190 -10.28 21.86 1.37
C ALA A 190 -8.91 21.53 2.02
N VAL A 191 -8.22 22.59 2.44
CA VAL A 191 -6.85 22.54 2.99
C VAL A 191 -6.75 21.60 4.20
N LEU A 192 -7.75 21.62 5.07
CA LEU A 192 -7.73 20.86 6.31
C LEU A 192 -7.82 19.33 6.07
N PRO A 193 -8.82 18.79 5.33
CA PRO A 193 -8.84 17.38 4.95
C PRO A 193 -7.57 16.89 4.24
N ALA A 194 -7.06 17.69 3.30
CA ALA A 194 -5.82 17.37 2.59
C ALA A 194 -4.63 17.25 3.56
N THR A 195 -4.45 18.22 4.46
CA THR A 195 -3.37 18.21 5.47
C THR A 195 -3.46 16.99 6.38
N ILE A 196 -4.66 16.67 6.88
CA ILE A 196 -4.87 15.50 7.75
C ILE A 196 -4.50 14.22 6.99
N ALA A 197 -4.93 14.07 5.74
CA ALA A 197 -4.56 12.95 4.90
C ALA A 197 -3.03 12.85 4.73
N GLY A 198 -2.36 13.93 4.35
CA GLY A 198 -0.91 13.95 4.19
C GLY A 198 -0.16 13.53 5.47
N VAL A 199 -0.59 14.03 6.63
CA VAL A 199 0.00 13.70 7.94
C VAL A 199 -0.16 12.21 8.26
N VAL A 200 -1.36 11.66 8.10
CA VAL A 200 -1.63 10.24 8.41
C VAL A 200 -0.84 9.34 7.46
N ILE A 201 -0.82 9.65 6.17
CA ILE A 201 -0.04 8.95 5.15
C ILE A 201 1.45 8.96 5.49
N GLY A 202 1.99 10.15 5.79
CA GLY A 202 3.38 10.33 6.17
C GLY A 202 3.74 9.55 7.44
N ALA A 203 2.86 9.54 8.44
CA ALA A 203 3.07 8.80 9.70
C ALA A 203 3.13 7.29 9.48
N VAL A 204 2.22 6.73 8.68
CA VAL A 204 2.24 5.31 8.33
C VAL A 204 3.53 4.95 7.62
N LEU A 205 3.93 5.71 6.60
CA LEU A 205 5.15 5.41 5.83
C LEU A 205 6.43 5.61 6.64
N ALA A 206 6.47 6.61 7.53
CA ALA A 206 7.56 6.82 8.48
C ALA A 206 7.70 5.64 9.46
N ALA A 207 6.58 5.13 9.98
CA ALA A 207 6.57 3.95 10.86
C ALA A 207 7.10 2.70 10.13
N PHE A 208 6.64 2.46 8.90
CA PHE A 208 7.13 1.34 8.08
C PHE A 208 8.63 1.46 7.77
N ARG A 209 9.12 2.67 7.50
CA ARG A 209 10.55 2.91 7.35
C ARG A 209 11.32 2.52 8.62
N ALA A 210 10.91 3.03 9.78
CA ALA A 210 11.57 2.75 11.05
C ALA A 210 11.59 1.24 11.37
N LEU A 211 10.48 0.54 11.11
CA LEU A 211 10.40 -0.92 11.25
C LEU A 211 11.37 -1.66 10.32
N ASN A 212 11.59 -1.15 9.11
CA ASN A 212 12.51 -1.74 8.13
C ASN A 212 13.99 -1.45 8.46
N SER A 213 14.30 -0.28 9.03
CA SER A 213 15.66 0.08 9.45
C SER A 213 16.23 -0.89 10.50
N ALA A 214 15.37 -1.57 11.26
CA ALA A 214 15.76 -2.53 12.28
C ALA A 214 16.12 -3.94 11.75
N ARG A 215 16.01 -4.19 10.43
CA ARG A 215 16.21 -5.54 9.85
C ARG A 215 17.63 -5.80 9.34
N PRO A 216 18.14 -7.04 9.49
CA PRO A 216 19.42 -7.44 8.89
C PRO A 216 19.36 -7.58 7.35
N ASP A 217 20.49 -7.27 6.70
CA ASP A 217 20.67 -6.76 5.32
C ASP A 217 20.35 -7.68 4.11
N ARG A 218 19.77 -8.87 4.29
CA ARG A 218 19.64 -9.86 3.20
C ARG A 218 18.19 -10.12 2.79
N LEU A 219 17.71 -9.34 1.83
CA LEU A 219 16.45 -9.58 1.12
C LEU A 219 16.69 -10.03 -0.33
N ALA A 220 15.78 -10.87 -0.85
CA ALA A 220 15.72 -11.18 -2.28
C ALA A 220 15.14 -9.97 -3.06
N ALA A 221 15.37 -9.90 -4.38
CA ALA A 221 14.85 -8.84 -5.25
C ALA A 221 13.34 -8.59 -5.06
N ALA A 222 12.54 -9.67 -5.06
CA ALA A 222 11.09 -9.59 -4.82
C ALA A 222 10.73 -9.05 -3.41
N GLY A 223 11.57 -9.32 -2.40
CA GLY A 223 11.38 -8.76 -1.06
C GLY A 223 11.57 -7.24 -1.01
N PHE A 224 12.49 -6.70 -1.81
CA PHE A 224 12.68 -5.24 -1.92
C PHE A 224 11.48 -4.55 -2.57
N VAL A 225 10.85 -5.21 -3.55
CA VAL A 225 9.61 -4.71 -4.18
C VAL A 225 8.53 -4.54 -3.11
N ALA A 226 8.21 -5.60 -2.35
CA ALA A 226 7.17 -5.51 -1.34
C ALA A 226 7.51 -4.59 -0.16
N MET A 227 8.79 -4.48 0.22
CA MET A 227 9.24 -3.62 1.33
C MET A 227 8.79 -2.16 1.16
N GLY A 228 8.90 -1.61 -0.06
CA GLY A 228 8.44 -0.25 -0.35
C GLY A 228 6.98 -0.21 -0.81
N LEU A 229 6.60 -1.15 -1.67
CA LEU A 229 5.31 -1.11 -2.37
C LEU A 229 4.12 -1.43 -1.46
N ALA A 230 4.26 -2.39 -0.53
CA ALA A 230 3.15 -2.84 0.31
C ALA A 230 2.55 -1.74 1.20
N PRO A 231 3.35 -0.98 1.99
CA PRO A 231 2.79 0.09 2.82
C PRO A 231 2.25 1.25 1.99
N ALA A 232 2.92 1.61 0.89
CA ALA A 232 2.44 2.64 -0.03
C ALA A 232 1.10 2.23 -0.67
N PHE A 233 0.96 0.96 -1.04
CA PHE A 233 -0.28 0.45 -1.61
C PHE A 233 -1.41 0.47 -0.58
N ALA A 234 -1.17 0.02 0.65
CA ALA A 234 -2.17 -0.01 1.72
C ALA A 234 -2.74 1.37 2.11
N VAL A 235 -1.95 2.43 1.94
CA VAL A 235 -2.37 3.81 2.20
C VAL A 235 -3.59 4.23 1.36
N GLY A 236 -3.86 3.60 0.22
CA GLY A 236 -5.03 3.93 -0.61
C GLY A 236 -6.35 3.87 0.16
N ALA A 237 -6.52 2.90 1.07
CA ALA A 237 -7.73 2.82 1.90
C ALA A 237 -7.85 3.98 2.89
N ILE A 238 -6.72 4.46 3.42
CA ILE A 238 -6.69 5.63 4.31
C ILE A 238 -7.17 6.86 3.56
N ALA A 239 -6.67 7.06 2.33
CA ALA A 239 -7.10 8.17 1.48
C ALA A 239 -8.61 8.14 1.25
N TYR A 240 -9.18 6.97 0.93
CA TYR A 240 -10.63 6.82 0.75
C TYR A 240 -11.43 7.12 2.02
N PHE A 241 -11.02 6.59 3.18
CA PHE A 241 -11.76 6.82 4.42
C PHE A 241 -11.71 8.28 4.85
N LEU A 242 -10.57 8.96 4.68
CA LEU A 242 -10.44 10.38 4.99
C LEU A 242 -11.25 11.24 4.02
N ASP A 243 -11.27 10.91 2.73
CA ASP A 243 -12.14 11.57 1.75
C ASP A 243 -13.62 11.43 2.15
N ARG A 244 -14.03 10.21 2.51
CA ARG A 244 -15.40 9.91 2.91
C ARG A 244 -15.81 10.48 4.27
N MET A 245 -14.88 10.81 5.15
CA MET A 245 -15.20 11.34 6.49
C MET A 245 -15.12 12.87 6.56
N LEU A 246 -14.26 13.48 5.73
CA LEU A 246 -13.89 14.88 5.85
C LEU A 246 -14.41 15.75 4.69
N VAL A 247 -14.80 15.13 3.57
CA VAL A 247 -15.23 15.85 2.36
C VAL A 247 -16.68 15.55 2.00
N VAL A 248 -17.10 14.28 2.08
CA VAL A 248 -18.47 13.81 1.77
C VAL A 248 -19.25 13.55 3.05
#